data_AF-A0A3D2J739-F1
#
_entry.id   AF-A0A3D2J739-F1
#
_cell.length_a   1.000
_cell.length_b   1.000
_cell.length_c   1.000
_cell.angle_alpha   90.00
_cell.angle_beta   90.00
_cell.angle_gamma   90.00
#
_symmetry.space_group_name_H-M   'P 1'
#
loop_
_entity.id
_entity.type
_entity.pdbx_description
1 polymer ?
#
loop_
_entity_poly.entity_id
_entity_poly.type
_entity_poly.pdbx_seq_one_letter_code
_entity_poly.pdbx_strand_id
1 'polypeptide(L)'
;MDTSIFSYILAGLGASGIIALLILTCMVLRHYHGSRIGSFRWYWRSLRLKQLAALATMFFFAMAASYGVLHDAWALFYIVIAVKTSTWWFRYSVNMRARA
;
A
#
# COMPACT_ATOMS: atom_id res chain seq x y z
N MET A 1 -14.16 28.67 -1.49
CA MET A 1 -14.83 27.76 -2.45
C MET A 1 -13.84 26.80 -3.12
N ASP A 2 -12.53 27.05 -3.02
CA ASP A 2 -11.51 26.23 -3.69
C ASP A 2 -11.21 24.91 -2.97
N THR A 3 -11.24 24.90 -1.64
CA THR A 3 -10.92 23.73 -0.81
C THR A 3 -11.85 22.54 -1.06
N SER A 4 -13.13 22.79 -1.34
CA SER A 4 -14.12 21.76 -1.66
C SER A 4 -13.77 21.00 -2.94
N ILE A 5 -13.38 21.71 -4.00
CA ILE A 5 -13.04 21.12 -5.31
C ILE A 5 -11.75 20.29 -5.19
N PHE A 6 -10.73 20.82 -4.50
CA PHE A 6 -9.50 20.07 -4.23
C PHE A 6 -9.76 18.79 -3.45
N SER A 7 -10.66 18.82 -2.45
CA SER A 7 -11.00 17.64 -1.66
C SER A 7 -11.69 16.55 -2.50
N TYR A 8 -12.59 16.90 -3.42
CA TYR A 8 -13.19 15.93 -4.35
C TYR A 8 -12.18 15.30 -5.30
N ILE A 9 -11.24 16.09 -5.83
CA ILE A 9 -10.17 15.60 -6.71
C ILE A 9 -9.24 14.65 -5.95
N LEU A 10 -8.84 15.02 -4.72
CA LEU A 10 -8.06 14.16 -3.84
C LEU A 10 -8.82 12.87 -3.48
N ALA A 11 -10.13 12.92 -3.28
CA ALA A 11 -10.93 11.73 -3.01
C ALA A 11 -10.92 10.77 -4.21
N GLY A 12 -11.07 11.30 -5.43
CA GLY A 12 -10.99 10.53 -6.66
C GLY A 12 -9.60 9.90 -6.89
N LEU A 13 -8.53 10.68 -6.70
CA LEU A 13 -7.15 10.19 -6.77
C LEU A 13 -6.85 9.14 -5.70
N GLY A 14 -7.35 9.35 -4.48
CA GLY A 14 -7.24 8.40 -3.37
C GLY A 14 -7.89 7.07 -3.70
N ALA A 15 -9.16 7.10 -4.12
CA ALA A 15 -9.92 5.92 -4.46
C ALA A 15 -9.28 5.15 -5.64
N SER A 16 -8.93 5.84 -6.72
CA SER A 16 -8.28 5.22 -7.89
C SER A 16 -6.92 4.61 -7.55
N GLY A 17 -6.10 5.29 -6.75
CA GLY A 17 -4.80 4.76 -6.29
C GLY A 17 -4.94 3.52 -5.40
N ILE A 18 -5.90 3.51 -4.48
CA ILE A 18 -6.21 2.32 -3.66
C ILE A 18 -6.63 1.14 -4.55
N ILE A 19 -7.54 1.38 -5.50
CA ILE A 19 -8.02 0.34 -6.43
C ILE A 19 -6.85 -0.22 -7.25
N ALA A 20 -6.00 0.64 -7.80
CA ALA A 20 -4.84 0.22 -8.59
C ALA A 20 -3.86 -0.64 -7.76
N LEU A 21 -3.57 -0.23 -6.52
CA LEU A 21 -2.70 -0.99 -5.61
C LEU A 21 -3.30 -2.34 -5.22
N LEU A 22 -4.61 -2.41 -4.99
CA LEU A 22 -5.32 -3.68 -4.73
C LEU A 22 -5.28 -4.61 -5.95
N ILE A 23 -5.51 -4.09 -7.14
CA ILE A 23 -5.45 -4.86 -8.39
C ILE A 23 -4.03 -5.41 -8.59
N LEU A 24 -2.99 -4.57 -8.47
CA LEU A 24 -1.61 -5.04 -8.62
C LEU A 24 -1.26 -6.11 -7.57
N THR A 25 -1.68 -5.91 -6.33
CA THR A 25 -1.45 -6.89 -5.25
C THR A 25 -2.15 -8.21 -5.57
N CYS A 26 -3.40 -8.17 -6.02
CA CYS A 26 -4.17 -9.37 -6.40
C CYS A 26 -3.54 -10.06 -7.62
N MET A 27 -3.09 -9.31 -8.63
CA MET A 27 -2.37 -9.83 -9.78
C MET A 27 -1.09 -10.54 -9.37
N VAL A 28 -0.27 -9.94 -8.50
CA VAL A 28 0.96 -10.57 -8.00
C VAL A 28 0.63 -11.82 -7.19
N LEU A 29 -0.39 -11.78 -6.32
CA LEU A 29 -0.83 -12.94 -5.55
C LEU A 29 -1.31 -14.09 -6.44
N ARG A 30 -2.12 -13.80 -7.47
CA ARG A 30 -2.61 -14.79 -8.44
C ARG A 30 -1.50 -15.35 -9.31
N HIS A 31 -0.63 -14.48 -9.84
CA HIS A 31 0.44 -14.89 -10.76
C HIS A 31 1.45 -15.83 -10.08
N TYR A 32 1.71 -15.65 -8.79
CA TYR A 32 2.62 -16.51 -8.02
C TYR A 32 1.90 -17.49 -7.08
N HIS A 33 0.60 -17.72 -7.27
CA HIS A 33 -0.21 -18.57 -6.40
C HIS A 33 0.28 -20.04 -6.38
N GLY A 34 0.78 -20.54 -7.51
CA GLY A 34 1.28 -21.92 -7.66
C GLY A 34 2.79 -22.12 -7.41
N SER A 35 3.52 -21.09 -6.97
CA SER A 35 4.97 -21.24 -6.76
C SER A 35 5.28 -21.97 -5.45
N ARG A 36 6.01 -23.10 -5.54
CA ARG A 36 6.52 -23.84 -4.37
C ARG A 36 7.33 -22.92 -3.44
N ILE A 37 7.06 -23.04 -2.14
CA ILE A 37 7.77 -22.35 -1.06
C ILE A 37 9.25 -22.74 -1.14
N GLY A 38 10.16 -21.75 -1.18
CA GLY A 38 11.61 -21.96 -1.31
C GLY A 38 12.18 -21.91 -2.73
N SER A 39 11.34 -21.79 -3.78
CA SER A 39 11.82 -21.61 -5.16
C SER A 39 12.26 -20.16 -5.43
N PHE A 40 13.13 -19.95 -6.42
CA PHE A 40 13.52 -18.62 -6.92
C PHE A 40 12.29 -17.75 -7.25
N ARG A 41 11.20 -18.34 -7.80
CA ARG A 41 9.94 -17.62 -8.04
C ARG A 41 9.27 -17.08 -6.76
N TRP A 42 9.44 -17.76 -5.63
CA TRP A 42 8.94 -17.30 -4.32
C TRP A 42 9.74 -16.10 -3.80
N TYR A 43 11.06 -16.10 -4.01
CA TYR A 43 11.91 -14.95 -3.70
C TYR A 43 11.52 -13.72 -4.52
N TRP A 44 11.33 -13.87 -5.84
CA TRP A 44 10.87 -12.78 -6.72
C TRP A 44 9.48 -12.28 -6.37
N ARG A 45 8.55 -13.16 -5.98
CA ARG A 45 7.23 -12.78 -5.45
C ARG A 45 7.38 -11.91 -4.21
N SER A 46 8.20 -12.33 -3.24
CA SER A 46 8.44 -11.58 -2.00
C SER A 46 9.02 -10.19 -2.29
N LEU A 47 9.95 -10.08 -3.24
CA LEU A 47 10.57 -8.82 -3.63
C LEU A 47 9.58 -7.85 -4.28
N ARG A 48 8.76 -8.33 -5.23
CA ARG A 48 7.70 -7.51 -5.85
C ARG A 48 6.62 -7.09 -4.85
N LEU A 49 6.26 -7.97 -3.93
CA LEU A 49 5.31 -7.67 -2.87
C LEU A 49 5.86 -6.60 -1.89
N LYS A 50 7.15 -6.64 -1.55
CA LYS A 50 7.81 -5.59 -0.76
C LYS A 50 7.84 -4.24 -1.49
N GLN A 51 8.11 -4.24 -2.79
CA GLN A 51 8.05 -3.01 -3.60
C GLN A 51 6.63 -2.43 -3.64
N LEU A 52 5.61 -3.28 -3.83
CA LEU A 52 4.21 -2.86 -3.76
C LEU A 52 3.83 -2.30 -2.40
N ALA A 53 4.32 -2.90 -1.32
CA ALA A 53 4.13 -2.39 0.03
C ALA A 53 4.76 -1.00 0.23
N ALA A 54 6.00 -0.82 -0.25
CA ALA A 54 6.69 0.46 -0.19
C ALA A 54 5.96 1.54 -1.01
N LEU A 55 5.49 1.19 -2.21
CA LEU A 55 4.68 2.09 -3.04
C LEU A 55 3.35 2.44 -2.38
N ALA A 56 2.65 1.46 -1.80
CA ALA A 56 1.39 1.70 -1.10
C ALA A 56 1.57 2.61 0.11
N THR A 57 2.62 2.38 0.90
CA THR A 57 2.93 3.21 2.08
C THR A 57 3.32 4.63 1.68
N MET A 58 4.16 4.82 0.66
CA MET A 58 4.45 6.16 0.11
C MET A 58 3.19 6.85 -0.41
N PHE A 59 2.32 6.13 -1.12
CA PHE A 59 1.06 6.67 -1.62
C PHE A 59 0.16 7.15 -0.47
N PHE A 60 -0.04 6.33 0.56
CA PHE A 60 -0.83 6.71 1.73
C PHE A 60 -0.20 7.87 2.51
N PHE A 61 1.12 7.96 2.59
CA PHE A 61 1.82 9.06 3.23
C PHE A 61 1.66 10.37 2.43
N ALA A 62 1.73 10.30 1.11
CA ALA A 62 1.48 11.44 0.22
C ALA A 62 0.02 11.91 0.32
N MET A 63 -0.94 10.99 0.40
CA MET A 63 -2.36 11.32 0.62
C MET A 63 -2.57 11.95 2.00
N ALA A 64 -1.97 11.39 3.06
CA ALA A 64 -2.03 11.95 4.41
C ALA A 64 -1.46 13.37 4.47
N ALA A 65 -0.31 13.62 3.83
CA ALA A 65 0.27 14.96 3.76
C ALA A 65 -0.65 15.93 3.01
N SER A 66 -1.25 15.48 1.90
CA SER A 66 -2.16 16.30 1.09
C SER A 66 -3.46 16.66 1.85
N TYR A 67 -4.07 15.71 2.58
CA TYR A 67 -5.23 16.00 3.44
C TYR A 67 -4.86 16.75 4.73
N GLY A 68 -3.64 16.57 5.23
CA GLY A 68 -3.11 17.31 6.38
C GLY A 68 -3.02 18.81 6.11
N VAL A 69 -2.60 19.19 4.90
CA VAL A 69 -2.62 20.59 4.44
C VAL A 69 -4.04 21.14 4.36
N LEU A 70 -5.03 20.31 4.03
CA LEU A 70 -6.45 20.68 4.03
C LEU A 70 -7.08 20.71 5.44
N HIS A 71 -6.32 20.42 6.51
CA HIS A 71 -6.83 20.25 7.89
C HIS A 71 -8.02 19.28 8.00
N ASP A 72 -8.07 18.28 7.10
CA ASP A 72 -9.19 17.36 7.00
C ASP A 72 -8.96 16.11 7.87
N ALA A 73 -10.01 15.64 8.54
CA ALA A 73 -9.96 14.46 9.40
C ALA A 73 -9.56 13.18 8.65
N TRP A 74 -9.75 13.16 7.33
CA TRP A 74 -9.31 12.08 6.45
C TRP A 74 -7.79 11.85 6.50
N ALA A 75 -6.98 12.86 6.84
CA ALA A 75 -5.53 12.71 7.00
C ALA A 75 -5.17 11.64 8.04
N LEU A 76 -5.89 11.61 9.18
CA LEU A 76 -5.67 10.61 10.23
C LEU A 76 -6.01 9.19 9.76
N PHE A 77 -7.10 9.03 9.00
CA PHE A 77 -7.46 7.74 8.42
C PHE A 77 -6.34 7.21 7.50
N TYR A 78 -5.80 8.05 6.63
CA TYR A 78 -4.70 7.66 5.74
C TYR A 78 -3.41 7.34 6.50
N ILE A 79 -3.10 8.05 7.59
CA ILE A 79 -1.94 7.75 8.46
C ILE A 79 -2.12 6.40 9.15
N VAL A 80 -3.29 6.11 9.72
CA VAL A 80 -3.56 4.83 10.38
C VAL A 80 -3.44 3.68 9.40
N ILE A 81 -3.98 3.84 8.18
CA ILE A 81 -3.86 2.84 7.12
C ILE A 81 -2.40 2.66 6.72
N ALA A 82 -1.64 3.74 6.55
CA ALA A 82 -0.21 3.66 6.26
C ALA A 82 0.54 2.88 7.34
N VAL A 83 0.38 3.24 8.62
CA VAL A 83 1.06 2.59 9.75
C VAL A 83 0.67 1.11 9.85
N LYS A 84 -0.63 0.79 9.73
CA LYS A 84 -1.10 -0.59 9.79
C LYS A 84 -0.56 -1.43 8.64
N THR A 85 -0.52 -0.87 7.44
CA THR A 85 0.03 -1.52 6.24
C THR A 85 1.53 -1.75 6.41
N SER A 86 2.29 -0.73 6.84
CA SER A 86 3.72 -0.84 7.15
C SER A 86 4.00 -1.91 8.20
N THR A 87 3.22 -1.94 9.28
CA THR A 87 3.39 -2.89 10.39
C THR A 87 3.10 -4.32 9.94
N TRP A 88 2.04 -4.53 9.16
CA TRP A 88 1.69 -5.84 8.64
C TRP A 88 2.79 -6.38 7.72
N TRP A 89 3.32 -5.53 6.84
CA TRP A 89 4.45 -5.89 5.97
C TRP A 89 5.75 -6.12 6.73
N PHE A 90 6.04 -5.30 7.75
CA PHE A 90 7.21 -5.49 8.60
C PHE A 90 7.16 -6.86 9.29
N ARG A 91 6.03 -7.20 9.93
CA ARG A 91 5.82 -8.52 10.55
C ARG A 91 5.94 -9.66 9.54
N TYR A 92 5.38 -9.51 8.34
CA TYR A 92 5.50 -10.50 7.28
C TYR A 92 6.96 -10.70 6.84
N SER A 93 7.71 -9.61 6.69
CA SER A 93 9.12 -9.65 6.28
C SER A 93 10.03 -10.30 7.33
N VAL A 94 9.76 -10.05 8.62
CA VAL A 94 10.48 -10.66 9.75
C VAL A 94 10.17 -12.16 9.82
N ASN A 95 8.90 -12.54 9.69
CA ASN A 95 8.50 -13.95 9.66
C ASN A 95 9.08 -14.72 8.46
N MET A 96 9.26 -14.06 7.31
CA MET A 96 9.95 -14.68 6.17
C MET A 96 11.45 -14.87 6.45
N ARG A 97 12.12 -13.91 7.10
CA ARG A 97 13.53 -14.06 7.50
C ARG A 97 13.72 -15.15 8.54
N ALA A 98 12.77 -15.33 9.47
CA ALA A 98 12.83 -16.40 10.47
C ALA A 98 12.62 -17.82 9.89
N ARG A 99 12.16 -17.93 8.64
CA ARG A 99 11.93 -19.21 7.93
C ARG A 99 12.94 -19.49 6.81
N ALA A 100 13.86 -18.57 6.56
CA ALA A 100 14.96 -18.72 5.61
C ALA A 100 16.20 -19.19 6.38
#